data_AF-D9WB42-F1
#
_entry.id   AF-D9WB42-F1
#
_cell.length_a   1.000
_cell.length_b   1.000
_cell.length_c   1.000
_cell.angle_alpha   90.00
_cell.angle_beta   90.00
_cell.angle_gamma   90.00
#
_symmetry.space_group_name_H-M   'P 1'
#
loop_
_entity.id
_entity.type
_entity.pdbx_description
1 polymer ?
#
loop_
_entity_poly.entity_id
_entity_poly.type
_entity_poly.pdbx_seq_one_letter_code
_entity_poly.pdbx_strand_id
1 'polypeptide(L)'
;MTSRRRRDKQAERAALRAAADRLLAGTPLRSASGKLTATELLRESGLRRDVTYGDHRDLVEEFQARAKAQQCTPAAVQELADRNAELKKKLADATDALAREHAVTTALRRIIAELELELDRAREELGQSGNVTRLPAPRRRSARR
;
A
#
# COMPACT_ATOMS: atom_id res chain seq x y z
N MET A 1 -32.45 43.47 -34.85
CA MET A 1 -31.77 44.01 -33.66
C MET A 1 -31.74 42.93 -32.58
N THR A 2 -30.61 42.23 -32.44
CA THR A 2 -30.43 41.21 -31.38
C THR A 2 -30.28 41.93 -30.05
N SER A 3 -31.36 41.96 -29.26
CA SER A 3 -31.33 42.42 -27.88
C SER A 3 -30.25 41.63 -27.15
N ARG A 4 -29.14 42.28 -26.77
CA ARG A 4 -28.18 41.69 -25.83
C ARG A 4 -28.95 41.44 -24.53
N ARG A 5 -29.25 40.17 -24.27
CA ARG A 5 -29.88 39.68 -23.04
C ARG A 5 -29.22 40.42 -21.87
N ARG A 6 -30.00 41.17 -21.08
CA ARG A 6 -29.46 41.83 -19.89
C ARG A 6 -28.80 40.76 -19.04
N ARG A 7 -27.50 40.92 -18.79
CA ARG A 7 -26.74 40.02 -17.94
C ARG A 7 -27.24 40.17 -16.51
N ASP A 8 -27.66 39.07 -15.90
CA ASP A 8 -28.01 39.03 -14.48
C ASP A 8 -26.74 38.77 -13.67
N LYS A 9 -26.09 39.87 -13.27
CA LYS A 9 -24.85 39.82 -12.50
C LYS A 9 -25.02 39.06 -11.17
N GLN A 10 -26.22 39.07 -10.58
CA GLN A 10 -26.46 38.40 -9.32
C GLN A 10 -26.52 36.89 -9.51
N ALA A 11 -27.20 36.43 -10.56
CA ALA A 11 -27.23 35.02 -10.92
C ALA A 11 -25.82 34.48 -11.28
N GLU A 12 -25.03 35.27 -12.01
CA GLU A 12 -23.62 34.94 -12.33
C GLU A 12 -22.77 34.82 -11.05
N ARG A 13 -22.88 35.80 -10.14
CA ARG A 13 -22.16 35.79 -8.85
C ARG A 13 -22.51 34.57 -8.00
N ALA A 14 -23.79 34.21 -7.95
CA ALA A 14 -24.27 33.02 -7.24
C ALA A 14 -23.75 31.73 -7.87
N ALA A 15 -23.77 31.62 -9.20
CA ALA A 15 -23.25 30.46 -9.91
C ALA A 15 -21.75 30.25 -9.66
N LEU A 16 -20.97 31.34 -9.63
CA LEU A 16 -19.53 31.28 -9.38
C LEU A 16 -19.21 30.88 -7.93
N ARG A 17 -19.95 31.40 -6.95
CA ARG A 17 -19.80 31.00 -5.53
C ARG A 17 -20.15 29.53 -5.32
N ALA A 18 -21.30 29.08 -5.83
CA ALA A 18 -21.69 27.69 -5.72
C ALA A 18 -20.69 26.74 -6.39
N ALA A 19 -20.07 27.16 -7.49
CA ALA A 19 -18.99 26.43 -8.13
C ALA A 19 -17.72 26.39 -7.28
N ALA A 20 -17.33 27.52 -6.67
CA ALA A 20 -16.19 27.61 -5.76
C ALA A 20 -16.38 26.68 -4.54
N ASP A 21 -17.56 26.70 -3.92
CA ASP A 21 -17.87 25.87 -2.75
C ASP A 21 -17.81 24.38 -3.10
N ARG A 22 -18.37 23.97 -4.24
CA ARG A 22 -18.30 22.58 -4.71
C ARG A 22 -16.87 22.12 -5.00
N LEU A 23 -16.05 22.98 -5.61
CA LEU A 23 -14.64 22.67 -5.86
C LEU A 23 -13.84 22.55 -4.56
N LEU A 24 -14.02 23.49 -3.63
CA LEU A 24 -13.36 23.47 -2.32
C LEU A 24 -13.82 22.31 -1.42
N ALA A 25 -15.05 21.82 -1.62
CA ALA A 25 -15.59 20.64 -0.95
C ALA A 25 -15.19 19.31 -1.61
N GLY A 26 -14.54 19.35 -2.78
CA GLY A 26 -14.13 18.15 -3.52
C GLY A 26 -15.26 17.42 -4.25
N THR A 27 -16.41 18.07 -4.47
CA THR A 27 -17.58 17.51 -5.17
C THR A 27 -17.87 18.26 -6.49
N PRO A 28 -16.95 18.26 -7.47
CA PRO A 28 -17.16 18.95 -8.75
C PRO A 28 -18.26 18.26 -9.57
N LEU A 29 -19.06 19.05 -10.30
CA LEU A 29 -20.11 18.53 -11.19
C LEU A 29 -19.72 18.58 -12.68
N ARG A 30 -18.92 19.57 -13.07
CA ARG A 30 -18.55 19.86 -14.47
C ARG A 30 -17.05 19.94 -14.69
N SER A 31 -16.28 20.15 -13.62
CA SER A 31 -14.82 20.06 -13.64
C SER A 31 -14.35 18.63 -13.83
N ALA A 32 -13.49 18.40 -14.82
CA ALA A 32 -13.00 17.04 -15.15
C ALA A 32 -11.90 16.57 -14.20
N SER A 33 -11.06 17.48 -13.72
CA SER A 33 -9.93 17.14 -12.86
C SER A 33 -10.15 17.51 -11.39
N GLY A 34 -11.16 18.33 -11.07
CA GLY A 34 -11.41 18.82 -9.70
C GLY A 34 -10.31 19.70 -9.11
N LYS A 35 -9.34 20.15 -9.93
CA LYS A 35 -8.23 20.98 -9.47
C LYS A 35 -8.74 22.36 -9.06
N LEU A 36 -8.20 22.89 -7.96
CA LEU A 36 -8.53 24.23 -7.45
C LEU A 36 -7.84 25.33 -8.27
N THR A 37 -8.20 25.46 -9.56
CA THR A 37 -7.64 26.46 -10.48
C THR A 37 -8.75 27.34 -11.04
N ALA A 38 -8.41 28.56 -11.50
CA ALA A 38 -9.39 29.46 -12.09
C ALA A 38 -10.09 28.83 -13.31
N THR A 39 -9.35 28.14 -14.18
CA THR A 39 -9.92 27.51 -15.38
C THR A 39 -10.98 26.47 -15.01
N GLU A 40 -10.73 25.66 -13.97
CA GLU A 40 -11.71 24.70 -13.46
C GLU A 40 -12.89 25.40 -12.78
N LEU A 41 -12.68 26.49 -12.04
CA LEU A 41 -13.78 27.32 -11.50
C LEU A 41 -14.70 27.88 -12.59
N LEU A 42 -14.13 28.36 -13.69
CA LEU A 42 -14.92 28.86 -14.83
C LEU A 42 -15.70 27.72 -15.50
N ARG A 43 -15.08 26.55 -15.67
CA ARG A 43 -15.73 25.36 -16.20
C ARG A 43 -16.86 24.86 -15.29
N GLU A 44 -16.63 24.87 -13.98
CA GLU A 44 -17.59 24.45 -12.96
C GLU A 44 -18.77 25.42 -12.86
N SER A 45 -18.53 26.74 -12.95
CA SER A 45 -19.58 27.76 -12.95
C SER A 45 -20.32 27.88 -14.27
N GLY A 46 -19.71 27.43 -15.38
CA GLY A 46 -20.26 27.59 -16.73
C GLY A 46 -20.16 29.03 -17.26
N LEU A 47 -19.41 29.90 -16.57
CA LEU A 47 -19.23 31.28 -16.96
C LEU A 47 -18.04 31.46 -17.89
N ARG A 48 -18.17 32.42 -18.82
CA ARG A 48 -17.09 32.77 -19.73
C ARG A 48 -16.04 33.65 -19.03
N ARG A 49 -14.82 33.61 -19.54
CA ARG A 49 -13.66 34.30 -18.96
C ARG A 49 -13.78 35.82 -18.99
N ASP A 50 -14.33 36.36 -20.07
CA ASP A 50 -14.60 37.79 -20.26
C ASP A 50 -15.58 38.33 -19.20
N VAL A 51 -16.65 37.59 -18.91
CA VAL A 51 -17.63 37.95 -17.88
C VAL A 51 -17.03 37.83 -16.47
N THR A 52 -16.30 36.75 -16.21
CA THR A 52 -15.76 36.47 -14.89
C THR A 52 -14.69 37.48 -14.47
N TYR A 53 -13.71 37.77 -15.33
CA TYR A 53 -12.65 38.73 -15.00
C TYR A 53 -13.08 40.19 -15.16
N GLY A 54 -14.18 40.47 -15.86
CA GLY A 54 -14.73 41.81 -15.99
C GLY A 54 -15.51 42.24 -14.74
N ASP A 55 -16.44 41.40 -14.28
CA ASP A 55 -17.41 41.79 -13.23
C ASP A 55 -17.20 41.05 -11.89
N HIS A 56 -16.51 39.89 -11.87
CA HIS A 56 -16.44 38.98 -10.70
C HIS A 56 -15.01 38.53 -10.37
N ARG A 57 -14.02 39.38 -10.66
CA ARG A 57 -12.59 39.08 -10.42
C ARG A 57 -12.30 38.86 -8.94
N ASP A 58 -12.99 39.59 -8.06
CA ASP A 58 -12.92 39.47 -6.60
C ASP A 58 -13.13 38.02 -6.14
N LEU A 59 -14.13 37.34 -6.68
CA LEU A 59 -14.46 35.98 -6.30
C LEU A 59 -13.44 34.94 -6.80
N VAL A 60 -12.82 35.18 -7.96
CA VAL A 60 -11.74 34.31 -8.44
C VAL A 60 -10.52 34.45 -7.55
N GLU A 61 -10.18 35.67 -7.14
CA GLU A 61 -9.07 35.92 -6.22
C GLU A 61 -9.33 35.32 -4.84
N GLU A 62 -10.56 35.46 -4.31
CA GLU A 62 -10.97 34.83 -3.06
C GLU A 62 -10.89 33.29 -3.13
N PHE A 63 -11.40 32.69 -4.20
CA PHE A 63 -11.29 31.25 -4.42
C PHE A 63 -9.84 30.80 -4.48
N GLN A 64 -8.96 31.52 -5.19
CA GLN A 64 -7.54 31.20 -5.25
C GLN A 64 -6.85 31.37 -3.90
N ALA A 65 -7.21 32.37 -3.11
CA ALA A 65 -6.68 32.56 -1.77
C ALA A 65 -7.09 31.40 -0.84
N ARG A 66 -8.37 30.98 -0.89
CA ARG A 66 -8.87 29.82 -0.15
C ARG A 66 -8.25 28.50 -0.62
N ALA A 67 -8.09 28.32 -1.92
CA ALA A 67 -7.41 27.16 -2.50
C ALA A 67 -5.94 27.10 -2.06
N LYS A 68 -5.24 28.25 -2.06
CA LYS A 68 -3.88 28.36 -1.53
C LYS A 68 -3.83 28.10 -0.03
N ALA A 69 -4.84 28.50 0.75
CA ALA A 69 -4.91 28.20 2.17
C ALA A 69 -5.14 26.71 2.44
N GLN A 70 -5.98 26.03 1.64
CA GLN A 70 -6.15 24.57 1.72
C GLN A 70 -4.88 23.82 1.24
N GLN A 71 -4.23 24.30 0.18
CA GLN A 71 -2.99 23.70 -0.33
C GLN A 71 -1.77 24.03 0.54
N CYS A 72 -1.79 25.16 1.26
CA CYS A 72 -0.91 25.43 2.38
C CYS A 72 -1.38 24.62 3.58
N THR A 73 -1.23 23.30 3.48
CA THR A 73 -1.14 22.43 4.66
C THR A 73 0.29 21.87 4.71
N PRO A 74 1.31 22.67 5.05
CA PRO A 74 2.71 22.30 4.85
C PRO A 74 3.26 21.41 5.98
N ALA A 75 2.58 21.33 7.12
CA ALA A 75 3.01 20.50 8.25
C ALA A 75 2.38 19.10 8.23
N ALA A 76 1.05 19.01 8.09
CA ALA A 76 0.35 17.72 8.17
C ALA A 76 0.67 16.79 6.99
N VAL A 77 0.89 17.32 5.78
CA VAL A 77 1.28 16.50 4.61
C VAL A 77 2.73 16.07 4.71
N GLN A 78 3.61 16.91 5.28
CA GLN A 78 5.01 16.54 5.54
C GLN A 78 5.08 15.44 6.61
N GLU A 79 4.36 15.59 7.71
CA GLU A 79 4.24 14.53 8.73
C GLU A 79 3.69 13.23 8.16
N LEU A 80 2.71 13.29 7.25
CA LEU A 80 2.19 12.10 6.59
C LEU A 80 3.20 11.47 5.63
N ALA A 81 4.00 12.28 4.92
CA ALA A 81 5.07 11.81 4.05
C ALA A 81 6.20 11.14 4.86
N ASP A 82 6.60 11.76 5.98
CA ASP A 82 7.61 11.24 6.89
C ASP A 82 7.15 9.92 7.53
N ARG A 83 5.90 9.87 8.02
CA ARG A 83 5.28 8.63 8.52
C ARG A 83 5.20 7.55 7.43
N ASN A 84 4.91 7.92 6.18
CA ASN A 84 4.90 6.97 5.07
C ASN A 84 6.30 6.40 4.81
N ALA A 85 7.33 7.25 4.85
CA ALA A 85 8.72 6.84 4.67
C ALA A 85 9.16 5.89 5.80
N GLU A 86 8.83 6.21 7.05
CA GLU A 86 9.09 5.34 8.20
C GLU A 86 8.37 4.00 8.09
N LEU A 87 7.08 3.99 7.72
CA LEU A 87 6.31 2.76 7.56
C LEU A 87 6.86 1.89 6.43
N LYS A 88 7.28 2.49 5.31
CA LYS A 88 7.94 1.76 4.22
C LYS A 88 9.25 1.13 4.67
N LYS A 89 10.04 1.85 5.47
CA LYS A 89 11.28 1.31 6.04
C LYS A 89 10.99 0.12 6.96
N LYS A 90 10.03 0.26 7.88
CA LYS A 90 9.62 -0.84 8.77
C LYS A 90 9.09 -2.05 8.00
N LEU A 91 8.36 -1.84 6.91
CA LEU A 91 7.91 -2.92 6.04
C LEU A 91 9.09 -3.62 5.37
N ALA A 92 10.06 -2.88 4.83
CA ALA A 92 11.26 -3.47 4.23
C ALA A 92 12.04 -4.30 5.26
N ASP A 93 12.27 -3.75 6.45
CA ASP A 93 12.97 -4.44 7.54
C ASP A 93 12.23 -5.73 7.96
N ALA A 94 10.90 -5.67 8.06
CA ALA A 94 10.07 -6.82 8.40
C ALA A 94 10.06 -7.89 7.30
N THR A 95 10.00 -7.49 6.03
CA THR A 95 10.07 -8.44 4.91
C THR A 95 11.44 -9.13 4.85
N ASP A 96 12.52 -8.41 5.13
CA ASP A 96 13.87 -8.98 5.18
C ASP A 96 14.03 -9.95 6.35
N ALA A 97 13.48 -9.61 7.52
CA ALA A 97 13.45 -10.51 8.66
C ALA A 97 12.66 -11.79 8.34
N LEU A 98 11.47 -11.67 7.75
CA LEU A 98 10.65 -12.80 7.36
C LEU A 98 11.37 -13.70 6.33
N ALA A 99 12.05 -13.10 5.36
CA ALA A 99 12.84 -13.85 4.38
C ALA A 99 13.98 -14.65 5.04
N ARG A 100 14.68 -14.06 6.02
CA ARG A 100 15.71 -14.76 6.81
C ARG A 100 15.13 -15.93 7.60
N GLU A 101 14.01 -15.73 8.30
CA GLU A 101 13.34 -16.79 9.06
C GLU A 101 12.88 -17.94 8.14
N HIS A 102 12.36 -17.63 6.95
CA HIS A 102 12.00 -18.64 5.97
C HIS A 102 13.21 -19.43 5.45
N ALA A 103 14.35 -18.76 5.23
CA ALA A 103 15.58 -19.42 4.82
C ALA A 103 16.07 -20.39 5.91
N VAL A 104 16.09 -19.95 7.18
CA VAL A 104 16.47 -20.79 8.33
C VAL A 104 15.52 -21.97 8.47
N THR A 105 14.21 -21.74 8.41
CA THR A 105 13.20 -22.81 8.50
C THR A 105 13.38 -23.85 7.39
N THR A 106 13.69 -23.41 6.17
CA THR A 106 13.93 -24.30 5.04
C THR A 106 15.19 -25.14 5.24
N ALA A 107 16.27 -24.53 5.74
CA ALA A 107 17.50 -25.24 6.07
C ALA A 107 17.27 -26.29 7.18
N LEU A 108 16.57 -25.92 8.25
CA LEU A 108 16.23 -26.84 9.35
C LEU A 108 15.38 -28.02 8.87
N ARG A 109 14.38 -27.79 8.01
CA ARG A 109 13.58 -28.87 7.42
C ARG A 109 14.43 -29.85 6.62
N ARG A 110 15.41 -29.35 5.86
CA ARG A 110 16.33 -30.20 5.11
C ARG A 110 17.21 -31.04 6.03
N ILE A 111 17.76 -30.44 7.07
CA ILE A 111 18.59 -31.15 8.06
C ILE A 111 17.77 -32.23 8.77
N ILE A 112 16.54 -31.93 9.18
CA ILE A 112 15.65 -32.90 9.82
C ILE A 112 15.41 -34.10 8.89
N ALA A 113 15.07 -33.86 7.62
CA ALA A 113 14.83 -34.93 6.66
C ALA A 113 16.09 -35.81 6.41
N GLU A 114 17.27 -35.21 6.41
CA GLU A 114 18.54 -35.93 6.28
C GLU A 114 18.83 -36.79 7.53
N LEU A 115 18.63 -36.22 8.73
CA LEU A 115 18.80 -36.95 9.98
C LEU A 115 17.79 -38.09 10.13
N GLU A 116 16.54 -37.91 9.71
CA GLU A 116 15.54 -38.99 9.67
C GLU A 116 16.00 -40.15 8.80
N LEU A 117 16.53 -39.85 7.61
CA LEU A 117 17.06 -40.87 6.69
C LEU A 117 18.28 -41.61 7.26
N GLU A 118 19.20 -40.90 7.92
CA GLU A 118 20.35 -41.51 8.60
C GLU A 118 19.92 -42.40 9.76
N LEU A 119 18.94 -41.96 10.54
CA LEU A 119 18.39 -42.74 11.66
C LEU A 119 17.76 -44.04 11.19
N ASP A 120 16.98 -43.99 10.11
CA ASP A 120 16.34 -45.17 9.55
C ASP A 120 17.37 -46.17 8.99
N ARG A 121 18.42 -45.69 8.30
CA ARG A 121 19.54 -46.54 7.87
C ARG A 121 20.26 -47.21 9.04
N ALA A 122 20.58 -46.45 10.09
CA ALA A 122 21.23 -47.00 11.28
C ALA A 122 20.37 -48.07 11.99
N ARG A 123 19.05 -47.88 12.01
CA ARG A 123 18.10 -48.87 12.54
C ARG A 123 18.06 -50.13 11.68
N GLU A 124 18.07 -50.00 10.36
CA GLU A 124 18.12 -51.13 9.43
C GLU A 124 19.42 -51.94 9.61
N GLU A 125 20.58 -51.28 9.69
CA GLU A 125 21.88 -51.92 9.92
C GLU A 125 21.92 -52.68 11.26
N LEU A 126 21.39 -52.09 12.33
CA LEU A 126 21.26 -52.76 13.63
C LEU A 126 20.32 -53.97 13.57
N GLY A 127 19.20 -53.87 12.84
CA GLY A 127 18.29 -54.98 12.62
C GLY A 127 18.93 -56.13 11.85
N GLN A 128 19.74 -55.82 10.83
CA GLN A 128 20.51 -56.81 10.06
C GLN A 128 21.59 -57.49 10.92
N SER A 129 22.24 -56.72 11.80
CA SER A 129 23.25 -57.21 12.75
C SER A 129 22.64 -58.12 13.85
N GLY A 130 21.36 -57.92 14.18
CA GLY A 130 20.60 -58.74 15.12
C GLY A 130 20.22 -60.13 14.57
N ASN A 131 20.28 -60.34 13.25
CA ASN A 131 19.96 -61.61 12.59
C ASN A 131 21.13 -62.62 12.56
N VAL A 132 22.21 -62.37 13.31
CA VAL A 132 23.31 -63.32 13.43
C VAL A 132 22.89 -64.51 14.31
N THR A 133 22.64 -65.65 13.67
CA THR A 133 22.39 -66.95 14.33
C THR A 133 23.49 -67.24 15.35
N ARG A 134 23.13 -67.35 16.64
CA ARG A 134 24.09 -67.81 17.66
C ARG A 134 24.52 -69.23 17.33
N LEU A 135 25.82 -69.41 17.05
CA LEU A 135 26.41 -70.73 16.88
C LEU A 135 26.21 -71.54 18.17
N PRO A 136 25.68 -72.78 18.07
CA PRO A 136 25.46 -73.61 19.25
C PRO A 136 26.79 -73.89 19.95
N ALA A 137 26.79 -73.74 21.28
CA ALA A 137 27.98 -73.95 22.09
C ALA A 137 28.56 -75.35 21.85
N PRO A 138 29.90 -75.50 21.76
CA PRO A 138 30.52 -76.79 21.47
C PRO A 138 30.15 -77.78 22.57
N ARG A 139 29.51 -78.89 22.17
CA ARG A 139 29.19 -80.01 23.07
C ARG A 139 30.51 -80.50 23.68
N ARG A 140 30.71 -80.26 24.98
CA ARG A 140 31.77 -80.90 25.76
C ARG A 140 31.60 -82.40 25.63
N ARG A 141 32.48 -83.01 24.83
CA ARG A 141 32.58 -84.46 24.66
C ARG A 141 32.97 -85.04 26.02
N SER A 142 32.02 -85.65 26.71
CA SER A 142 32.28 -86.35 27.98
C SER A 142 33.17 -87.55 27.68
N ALA A 143 34.45 -87.46 28.05
CA ALA A 143 35.32 -88.61 28.12
C ALA A 143 34.97 -89.42 29.38
N ARG A 144 34.44 -90.63 29.21
CA ARG A 144 34.39 -91.73 30.19
C ARG A 144 34.47 -93.02 29.38
N ARG A 145 35.63 -93.67 29.37
CA ARG A 145 36.20 -94.64 30.34
C ARG A 145 35.85 -96.05 29.91
#